data_AF-A0ABD1MNJ4-F1
#
_entry.id   AF-A0ABD1MNJ4-F1
#
_cell.length_a   1.000
_cell.length_b   1.000
_cell.length_c   1.000
_cell.angle_alpha   90.00
_cell.angle_beta   90.00
_cell.angle_gamma   90.00
#
_symmetry.space_group_name_H-M   'P 1'
#
loop_
_entity.id
_entity.type
_entity.pdbx_description
1 polymer ?
#
loop_
_entity_poly.entity_id
_entity_poly.type
_entity_poly.pdbx_seq_one_letter_code
_entity_poly.pdbx_strand_id
1 'polypeptide(L)'
;MGEDIVKYTDNGAPIKRHRRKIVTELGDFVEEINNVSLEYVRSFEFDSKLMPSTWIVVRIDGCHFHRFSEIHEFAKPNDDRALNLMNSCAVAILEKFWEDVVFAYGVNDEYSFILNKSSNLYQRRANKIISAIVSYFTSTYVMRWKDFFAQSELKDPPSFDGRAVCYPSTEIIRDYLSWRQVDCHINNQYNSCFWKLVASGKIKREAQNSLKGAQLQKKIEELAIDYNKLPIMYRQGSSIYREKVDNVLMHQENEESTECYGKVIVEHIDIIGPTFWLKHPNILDE
;
A
#
# COMPACT_ATOMS: atom_id res chain seq x y z
N MET A 1 26.88 -34.86 4.44
CA MET A 1 26.00 -34.83 3.25
C MET A 1 25.16 -33.57 3.36
N GLY A 2 25.33 -32.62 2.44
CA GLY A 2 24.59 -31.36 2.47
C GLY A 2 23.17 -31.54 1.92
N GLU A 3 22.21 -30.92 2.59
CA GLU A 3 20.84 -30.80 2.11
C GLU A 3 20.65 -29.37 1.61
N ASP A 4 20.33 -29.20 0.34
CA ASP A 4 20.03 -27.89 -0.22
C ASP A 4 18.52 -27.65 -0.12
N ILE A 5 18.12 -26.49 0.41
CA ILE A 5 16.73 -26.03 0.38
C ILE A 5 16.41 -25.65 -1.07
N VAL A 6 15.47 -26.35 -1.68
CA VAL A 6 15.11 -26.18 -3.10
C VAL A 6 13.83 -25.37 -3.28
N LYS A 7 12.94 -25.40 -2.29
CA LYS A 7 11.70 -24.62 -2.26
C LYS A 7 11.21 -24.50 -0.82
N TYR A 8 10.28 -23.59 -0.58
CA TYR A 8 9.55 -23.49 0.69
C TYR A 8 8.11 -23.94 0.45
N THR A 9 7.48 -24.58 1.44
CA THR A 9 6.04 -24.83 1.43
C THR A 9 5.29 -23.51 1.58
N ASP A 10 3.98 -23.53 1.32
CA ASP A 10 3.10 -22.36 1.51
C ASP A 10 3.13 -21.85 2.97
N ASN A 11 3.42 -22.73 3.93
CA ASN A 11 3.60 -22.40 5.35
C ASN A 11 5.05 -22.01 5.71
N GLY A 12 5.92 -21.78 4.73
CA GLY A 12 7.30 -21.33 4.92
C GLY A 12 8.29 -22.40 5.40
N ALA A 13 7.92 -23.69 5.40
CA ALA A 13 8.83 -24.77 5.79
C ALA A 13 9.79 -25.13 4.63
N PRO A 14 11.09 -25.30 4.86
CA PRO A 14 12.05 -25.60 3.80
C PRO A 14 11.93 -27.04 3.31
N ILE A 15 11.72 -27.21 2.01
CA ILE A 15 11.83 -28.51 1.32
C ILE A 15 13.26 -28.70 0.86
N LYS A 16 13.87 -29.80 1.28
CA LYS A 16 15.28 -30.08 1.07
C LYS A 16 15.50 -31.23 0.10
N ARG A 17 16.54 -31.15 -0.73
CA ARG A 17 16.97 -32.23 -1.62
C ARG A 17 18.42 -32.59 -1.34
N HIS A 18 18.72 -33.88 -1.41
CA HIS A 18 20.08 -34.39 -1.18
C HIS A 18 21.02 -34.02 -2.33
N ARG A 19 22.10 -33.32 -2.01
CA ARG A 19 23.08 -32.76 -2.97
C ARG A 19 23.73 -33.80 -3.89
N ARG A 20 23.91 -35.05 -3.43
CA ARG A 20 24.50 -36.15 -4.23
C ARG A 20 23.77 -36.44 -5.54
N LYS A 21 22.44 -36.28 -5.58
CA LYS A 21 21.62 -36.53 -6.79
C LYS A 21 21.80 -35.46 -7.87
N ILE A 22 22.16 -34.23 -7.49
CA ILE A 22 22.32 -33.11 -8.43
C ILE A 22 23.68 -33.19 -9.13
N VAL A 23 24.73 -33.52 -8.39
CA VAL A 23 26.11 -33.58 -8.91
C VAL A 23 26.26 -34.65 -10.01
N THR A 24 25.49 -35.73 -9.97
CA THR A 24 25.54 -36.82 -10.97
C THR A 24 24.88 -36.46 -12.29
N GLU A 25 24.00 -35.45 -12.33
CA GLU A 25 23.27 -35.02 -13.53
C GLU A 25 23.97 -33.85 -14.27
N LEU A 26 25.04 -33.28 -13.70
CA LEU A 26 25.65 -32.02 -14.16
C LEU A 26 26.90 -32.17 -15.04
N GLY A 27 27.31 -33.40 -15.40
CA GLY A 27 28.37 -33.63 -16.39
C GLY A 27 29.73 -33.03 -16.01
N ASP A 28 30.38 -32.34 -16.96
CA ASP A 28 31.76 -31.86 -16.84
C ASP A 28 31.96 -30.66 -15.88
N PHE A 29 30.89 -30.08 -15.33
CA PHE A 29 30.96 -28.90 -14.45
C PHE A 29 31.25 -29.19 -12.97
N VAL A 30 31.61 -30.45 -12.64
CA VAL A 30 31.74 -30.90 -11.25
C VAL A 30 32.90 -30.20 -10.54
N GLU A 31 34.01 -29.91 -11.22
CA GLU A 31 35.16 -29.20 -10.63
C GLU A 31 34.83 -27.73 -10.34
N GLU A 32 34.17 -27.04 -11.27
CA GLU A 32 33.81 -25.61 -11.12
C GLU A 32 32.76 -25.39 -10.02
N ILE A 33 31.79 -26.29 -9.87
CA ILE A 33 30.76 -26.19 -8.84
C ILE A 33 31.33 -26.39 -7.44
N ASN A 34 32.33 -27.28 -7.30
CA ASN A 34 33.00 -27.49 -6.02
C ASN A 34 33.84 -26.27 -5.60
N ASN A 35 34.20 -25.39 -6.53
CA ASN A 35 34.94 -24.15 -6.24
C ASN A 35 34.06 -23.03 -5.69
N VAL A 36 32.73 -23.12 -5.81
CA VAL A 36 31.79 -22.11 -5.30
C VAL A 36 31.08 -22.63 -4.05
N SER A 37 31.47 -22.12 -2.89
CA SER A 37 30.72 -22.37 -1.66
C SER A 37 29.41 -21.58 -1.65
N LEU A 38 28.29 -22.29 -1.73
CA LEU A 38 26.94 -21.73 -1.57
C LEU A 38 26.77 -20.98 -0.25
N GLU A 39 27.41 -21.44 0.83
CA GLU A 39 27.39 -20.78 2.13
C GLU A 39 28.14 -19.45 2.10
N TYR A 40 29.28 -19.39 1.39
CA TYR A 40 30.00 -18.14 1.16
C TYR A 40 29.14 -17.11 0.42
N VAL A 41 28.52 -17.48 -0.71
CA VAL A 41 27.68 -16.54 -1.47
C VAL A 41 26.47 -16.10 -0.66
N ARG A 42 25.80 -17.03 0.05
CA ARG A 42 24.67 -16.70 0.93
C ARG A 42 25.05 -15.82 2.11
N SER A 43 26.31 -15.85 2.57
CA SER A 43 26.76 -15.00 3.70
C SER A 43 26.69 -13.50 3.40
N PHE A 44 26.66 -13.11 2.11
CA PHE A 44 26.48 -11.72 1.69
C PHE A 44 25.01 -11.28 1.63
N GLU A 45 24.05 -12.21 1.76
CA GLU A 45 22.64 -11.85 1.82
C GLU A 45 22.34 -11.14 3.14
N PHE A 46 21.96 -9.86 3.05
CA PHE A 46 21.51 -9.11 4.20
C PHE A 46 20.01 -9.35 4.43
N ASP A 47 19.67 -9.98 5.56
CA ASP A 47 18.29 -10.22 5.96
C ASP A 47 17.84 -9.26 7.07
N SER A 48 17.26 -8.12 6.68
CA SER A 48 16.72 -7.15 7.63
C SER A 48 15.38 -7.62 8.19
N LYS A 49 15.39 -8.10 9.43
CA LYS A 49 14.16 -8.44 10.16
C LYS A 49 13.65 -7.22 10.94
N LEU A 50 12.36 -6.95 10.78
CA LEU A 50 11.65 -5.89 11.49
C LEU A 50 11.45 -6.28 12.96
N MET A 51 11.49 -5.28 13.85
CA MET A 51 11.44 -5.49 15.30
C MET A 51 10.17 -6.26 15.70
N PRO A 52 10.27 -7.37 16.48
CA PRO A 52 9.10 -8.09 16.97
C PRO A 52 8.18 -7.21 17.82
N SER A 53 6.89 -7.57 17.92
CA SER A 53 5.90 -6.88 18.77
C SER A 53 5.75 -5.39 18.49
N THR A 54 5.98 -4.99 17.23
CA THR A 54 5.73 -3.64 16.74
C THR A 54 4.82 -3.70 15.53
N TRP A 55 3.94 -2.71 15.42
CA TRP A 55 3.17 -2.50 14.19
C TRP A 55 4.12 -2.27 13.04
N ILE A 56 3.83 -2.86 11.87
CA ILE A 56 4.59 -2.59 10.66
C ILE A 56 3.72 -1.74 9.75
N VAL A 57 4.25 -0.59 9.33
CA VAL A 57 3.64 0.21 8.27
C VAL A 57 4.44 0.01 7.01
N VAL A 58 3.81 -0.55 5.98
CA VAL A 58 4.36 -0.57 4.63
C VAL A 58 3.71 0.56 3.85
N ARG A 59 4.48 1.62 3.58
CA ARG A 59 4.03 2.71 2.70
C ARG A 59 4.58 2.49 1.30
N ILE A 60 3.69 2.55 0.32
CA ILE A 60 4.02 2.56 -1.10
C ILE A 60 3.74 3.93 -1.71
N ASP A 61 4.51 4.32 -2.71
CA ASP A 61 4.44 5.62 -3.39
C ASP A 61 4.65 5.43 -4.90
N GLY A 62 3.86 6.13 -5.71
CA GLY A 62 3.92 6.07 -7.16
C GLY A 62 5.23 6.64 -7.73
N CYS A 63 6.04 5.79 -8.33
CA CYS A 63 7.29 6.22 -8.96
C CYS A 63 7.03 7.15 -10.14
N HIS A 64 7.53 8.40 -10.07
CA HIS A 64 7.37 9.40 -11.12
C HIS A 64 5.90 9.66 -11.53
N PHE A 65 4.98 9.57 -10.55
CA PHE A 65 3.54 9.60 -10.85
C PHE A 65 3.04 10.92 -11.43
N HIS A 66 3.76 12.03 -11.25
CA HIS A 66 3.49 13.27 -11.97
C HIS A 66 3.52 13.05 -13.49
N ARG A 67 4.59 12.43 -14.02
CA ARG A 67 4.72 12.11 -15.44
C ARG A 67 3.67 11.09 -15.87
N PHE A 68 3.44 10.05 -15.05
CA PHE A 68 2.42 9.04 -15.31
C PHE A 68 1.03 9.68 -15.48
N SER A 69 0.67 10.59 -14.59
CA SER A 69 -0.62 11.30 -14.60
C SER A 69 -0.77 12.24 -15.81
N GLU A 70 0.32 12.81 -16.32
CA GLU A 70 0.30 13.65 -17.52
C GLU A 70 0.11 12.80 -18.78
N ILE A 71 0.84 11.69 -18.91
CA ILE A 71 0.73 10.76 -20.05
C ILE A 71 -0.70 10.19 -20.17
N HIS A 72 -1.31 9.87 -19.03
CA HIS A 72 -2.66 9.30 -18.94
C HIS A 72 -3.75 10.35 -18.76
N GLU A 73 -3.41 11.64 -18.88
CA GLU A 73 -4.37 12.75 -18.92
C GLU A 73 -5.33 12.76 -17.72
N PHE A 74 -4.77 12.58 -16.52
CA PHE A 74 -5.55 12.60 -15.29
C PHE A 74 -6.16 13.98 -15.07
N ALA A 75 -7.41 14.00 -14.61
CA ALA A 75 -8.08 15.21 -14.17
C ALA A 75 -7.29 15.86 -13.02
N LYS A 76 -7.31 17.20 -13.00
CA LYS A 76 -6.62 18.02 -12.00
C LYS A 76 -7.63 18.91 -11.27
N PRO A 77 -7.51 19.10 -9.95
CA PRO A 77 -6.43 18.62 -9.08
C PRO A 77 -6.47 17.11 -8.77
N ASN A 78 -7.64 16.48 -8.87
CA ASN A 78 -7.87 15.07 -8.52
C ASN A 78 -8.60 14.35 -9.65
N ASP A 79 -8.32 13.05 -9.81
CA ASP A 79 -9.01 12.17 -10.75
C ASP A 79 -9.65 10.99 -10.00
N ASP A 80 -10.99 10.95 -9.99
CA ASP A 80 -11.74 9.88 -9.30
C ASP A 80 -11.40 8.50 -9.81
N ARG A 81 -11.11 8.35 -11.10
CA ARG A 81 -10.82 7.03 -11.69
C ARG A 81 -9.49 6.51 -11.14
N ALA A 82 -8.50 7.39 -11.09
CA ALA A 82 -7.19 7.07 -10.54
C ALA A 82 -7.26 6.71 -9.05
N LEU A 83 -7.95 7.52 -8.26
CA LEU A 83 -8.09 7.31 -6.82
C LEU A 83 -8.88 6.03 -6.51
N ASN A 84 -9.98 5.77 -7.24
CA ASN A 84 -10.76 4.55 -7.05
C ASN A 84 -10.02 3.30 -7.54
N LEU A 85 -9.18 3.40 -8.57
CA LEU A 85 -8.27 2.31 -8.94
C LEU A 85 -7.27 2.00 -7.83
N MET A 86 -6.64 3.02 -7.24
CA MET A 86 -5.74 2.85 -6.08
C MET A 86 -6.48 2.21 -4.89
N ASN A 87 -7.70 2.67 -4.59
CA ASN A 87 -8.54 2.10 -3.53
C ASN A 87 -8.85 0.62 -3.82
N SER A 88 -9.19 0.29 -5.06
CA SER A 88 -9.46 -1.07 -5.50
C SER A 88 -8.26 -2.00 -5.29
N CYS A 89 -7.04 -1.53 -5.61
CA CYS A 89 -5.81 -2.27 -5.34
C CYS A 89 -5.56 -2.48 -3.85
N ALA A 90 -5.82 -1.46 -3.03
CA ALA A 90 -5.65 -1.57 -1.59
C ALA A 90 -6.68 -2.51 -0.93
N VAL A 91 -7.93 -2.54 -1.43
CA VAL A 91 -8.92 -3.56 -1.05
C VAL A 91 -8.38 -4.96 -1.35
N ALA A 92 -7.83 -5.18 -2.55
CA ALA A 92 -7.25 -6.47 -2.92
C ALA A 92 -6.07 -6.88 -2.02
N ILE A 93 -5.26 -5.93 -1.57
CA ILE A 93 -4.19 -6.19 -0.58
C ILE A 93 -4.77 -6.66 0.75
N LEU A 94 -5.79 -5.97 1.27
CA LEU A 94 -6.45 -6.38 2.51
C LEU A 94 -7.07 -7.77 2.36
N GLU A 95 -7.73 -8.04 1.23
CA GLU A 95 -8.28 -9.35 0.85
C GLU A 95 -7.21 -10.45 0.83
N LYS A 96 -6.07 -10.17 0.19
CA LYS A 96 -4.98 -11.14 0.01
C LYS A 96 -4.22 -11.44 1.30
N PHE A 97 -3.96 -10.42 2.12
CA PHE A 97 -3.16 -10.50 3.35
C PHE A 97 -4.03 -10.31 4.59
N TRP A 98 -5.18 -10.98 4.61
CA TRP A 98 -6.25 -10.74 5.57
C TRP A 98 -5.87 -11.01 7.04
N GLU A 99 -4.94 -11.94 7.29
CA GLU A 99 -4.42 -12.26 8.63
C GLU A 99 -3.51 -11.17 9.18
N ASP A 100 -2.81 -10.47 8.30
CA ASP A 100 -1.70 -9.60 8.67
C ASP A 100 -2.07 -8.12 8.56
N VAL A 101 -2.71 -7.70 7.46
CA VAL A 101 -3.02 -6.29 7.16
C VAL A 101 -4.40 -5.93 7.72
N VAL A 102 -4.42 -5.08 8.75
CA VAL A 102 -5.63 -4.71 9.50
C VAL A 102 -6.28 -3.42 9.03
N PHE A 103 -5.49 -2.52 8.45
CA PHE A 103 -5.93 -1.20 8.02
C PHE A 103 -5.08 -0.72 6.84
N ALA A 104 -5.67 0.09 5.97
CA ALA A 104 -4.94 0.86 4.99
C ALA A 104 -5.47 2.28 4.88
N TYR A 105 -4.56 3.21 4.59
CA TYR A 105 -4.90 4.60 4.31
C TYR A 105 -4.23 5.07 3.02
N GLY A 106 -5.00 5.66 2.11
CA GLY A 106 -4.51 6.14 0.83
C GLY A 106 -4.80 7.61 0.58
N VAL A 107 -3.85 8.28 -0.04
CA VAL A 107 -3.97 9.67 -0.51
C VAL A 107 -3.10 9.86 -1.76
N ASN A 108 -3.62 10.58 -2.75
CA ASN A 108 -2.91 10.81 -4.02
C ASN A 108 -2.41 9.49 -4.65
N ASP A 109 -1.11 9.37 -4.82
CA ASP A 109 -0.36 8.23 -5.36
C ASP A 109 0.31 7.38 -4.27
N GLU A 110 0.03 7.62 -2.98
CA GLU A 110 0.54 6.84 -1.85
C GLU A 110 -0.53 6.01 -1.14
N TYR A 111 -0.10 4.86 -0.60
CA TYR A 111 -0.91 4.01 0.30
C TYR A 111 -0.05 3.48 1.44
N SER A 112 -0.61 3.49 2.64
CA SER A 112 -0.02 2.93 3.85
C SER A 112 -0.80 1.71 4.30
N PHE A 113 -0.14 0.56 4.38
CA PHE A 113 -0.71 -0.70 4.88
C PHE A 113 -0.20 -0.97 6.30
N ILE A 114 -1.12 -1.17 7.22
CA ILE A 114 -0.85 -1.39 8.63
C ILE A 114 -0.95 -2.89 8.92
N LEU A 115 0.17 -3.50 9.28
CA LEU A 115 0.22 -4.89 9.68
C LEU A 115 0.21 -5.01 11.20
N ASN A 116 -0.52 -6.01 11.70
CA ASN A 116 -0.65 -6.31 13.12
C ASN A 116 0.74 -6.45 13.79
N LYS A 117 0.88 -5.94 15.02
CA LYS A 117 2.12 -6.06 15.80
C LYS A 117 2.60 -7.50 16.01
N SER A 118 1.67 -8.46 16.02
CA SER A 118 1.93 -9.90 16.15
C SER A 118 2.18 -10.60 14.81
N SER A 119 2.03 -9.91 13.67
CA SER A 119 2.23 -10.48 12.34
C SER A 119 3.60 -11.15 12.21
N ASN A 120 3.61 -12.36 11.67
CA ASN A 120 4.83 -13.08 11.33
C ASN A 120 4.99 -13.25 9.81
N LEU A 121 4.29 -12.42 9.02
CA LEU A 121 4.34 -12.44 7.57
C LEU A 121 5.78 -12.43 7.07
N TYR A 122 6.14 -13.44 6.28
CA TYR A 122 7.50 -13.66 5.77
C TYR A 122 8.60 -13.57 6.85
N GLN A 123 8.32 -14.02 8.07
CA GLN A 123 9.25 -13.97 9.20
C GLN A 123 9.74 -12.53 9.51
N ARG A 124 8.88 -11.54 9.25
CA ARG A 124 9.16 -10.11 9.43
C ARG A 124 10.34 -9.58 8.60
N ARG A 125 10.69 -10.28 7.52
CA ARG A 125 11.75 -9.85 6.58
C ARG A 125 11.26 -8.66 5.77
N ALA A 126 11.85 -7.49 5.99
CA ALA A 126 11.36 -6.22 5.44
C ALA A 126 11.28 -6.26 3.90
N ASN A 127 12.33 -6.73 3.24
CA ASN A 127 12.40 -6.85 1.78
C ASN A 127 11.31 -7.77 1.20
N LYS A 128 10.99 -8.88 1.87
CA LYS A 128 9.95 -9.81 1.42
C LYS A 128 8.55 -9.23 1.58
N ILE A 129 8.28 -8.59 2.72
CA ILE A 129 6.98 -7.92 2.96
C ILE A 129 6.78 -6.78 1.95
N ILE A 130 7.77 -5.90 1.79
CA ILE A 130 7.70 -4.76 0.85
C ILE A 130 7.50 -5.27 -0.59
N SER A 131 8.34 -6.21 -1.05
CA SER A 131 8.24 -6.72 -2.42
C SER A 131 6.92 -7.43 -2.69
N ALA A 132 6.37 -8.19 -1.73
CA ALA A 132 5.07 -8.84 -1.87
C ALA A 132 3.93 -7.82 -2.01
N ILE A 133 3.89 -6.79 -1.14
CA ILE A 133 2.85 -5.76 -1.19
C ILE A 133 2.97 -4.92 -2.47
N VAL A 134 4.17 -4.43 -2.79
CA VAL A 134 4.40 -3.59 -3.98
C VAL A 134 4.10 -4.35 -5.27
N SER A 135 4.56 -5.59 -5.42
CA SER A 135 4.32 -6.38 -6.63
C SER A 135 2.85 -6.73 -6.81
N TYR A 136 2.15 -7.11 -5.72
CA TYR A 136 0.73 -7.40 -5.77
C TYR A 136 -0.11 -6.16 -6.06
N PHE A 137 0.22 -5.02 -5.44
CA PHE A 137 -0.45 -3.75 -5.70
C PHE A 137 -0.26 -3.30 -7.16
N THR A 138 0.97 -3.34 -7.66
CA THR A 138 1.31 -2.93 -9.04
C THR A 138 0.62 -3.81 -10.07
N SER A 139 0.66 -5.14 -9.89
CA SER A 139 -0.01 -6.07 -10.80
C SER A 139 -1.52 -5.90 -10.79
N THR A 140 -2.12 -5.71 -9.61
CA THR A 140 -3.55 -5.41 -9.48
C THR A 140 -3.92 -4.10 -10.16
N TYR A 141 -3.08 -3.07 -10.05
CA TYR A 141 -3.29 -1.77 -10.71
C TYR A 141 -3.37 -1.93 -12.22
N VAL A 142 -2.47 -2.71 -12.82
CA VAL A 142 -2.48 -3.00 -14.26
C VAL A 142 -3.70 -3.82 -14.64
N MET A 143 -4.00 -4.89 -13.89
CA MET A 143 -5.12 -5.78 -14.19
C MET A 143 -6.48 -5.08 -14.11
N ARG A 144 -6.66 -4.19 -13.13
CA ARG A 144 -7.91 -3.46 -12.90
C ARG A 144 -7.97 -2.13 -13.66
N TRP A 145 -6.94 -1.75 -14.41
CA TRP A 145 -6.90 -0.47 -15.12
C TRP A 145 -8.16 -0.23 -15.97
N LYS A 146 -8.58 -1.23 -16.75
CA LYS A 146 -9.74 -1.13 -17.65
C LYS A 146 -11.09 -0.99 -16.94
N ASP A 147 -11.18 -1.37 -15.67
CA ASP A 147 -12.40 -1.21 -14.87
C ASP A 147 -12.67 0.27 -14.56
N PHE A 148 -11.62 1.09 -14.48
CA PHE A 148 -11.71 2.52 -14.14
C PHE A 148 -11.41 3.44 -15.34
N PHE A 149 -10.59 2.97 -16.28
CA PHE A 149 -10.16 3.68 -17.48
C PHE A 149 -10.61 2.94 -18.74
N ALA A 150 -11.91 2.65 -18.86
CA ALA A 150 -12.47 1.84 -19.95
C ALA A 150 -12.02 2.30 -21.36
N GLN A 151 -12.00 3.62 -21.58
CA GLN A 151 -11.68 4.24 -22.89
C GLN A 151 -10.20 4.63 -23.04
N SER A 152 -9.35 4.41 -22.03
CA SER A 152 -7.95 4.79 -22.08
C SER A 152 -7.06 3.55 -21.97
N GLU A 153 -6.11 3.41 -22.89
CA GLU A 153 -5.07 2.39 -22.75
C GLU A 153 -4.04 2.80 -21.69
N LEU A 154 -3.46 1.80 -21.04
CA LEU A 154 -2.30 2.00 -20.19
C LEU A 154 -1.08 2.22 -21.10
N LYS A 155 -0.62 3.46 -21.19
CA LYS A 155 0.44 3.91 -22.12
C LYS A 155 1.85 3.71 -21.55
N ASP A 156 2.01 3.68 -20.23
CA ASP A 156 3.28 3.51 -19.51
C ASP A 156 3.05 2.56 -18.33
N PRO A 157 3.96 1.61 -18.02
CA PRO A 157 3.77 0.73 -16.88
C PRO A 157 3.86 1.49 -15.56
N PRO A 158 2.88 1.34 -14.64
CA PRO A 158 2.98 1.92 -13.32
C PRO A 158 4.09 1.21 -12.54
N SER A 159 4.73 1.94 -11.65
CA SER A 159 5.66 1.37 -10.69
C SER A 159 5.50 2.09 -9.36
N PHE A 160 5.74 1.36 -8.28
CA PHE A 160 5.64 1.87 -6.92
C PHE A 160 6.92 1.53 -6.17
N ASP A 161 7.40 2.46 -5.36
CA ASP A 161 8.39 2.16 -4.34
C ASP A 161 7.69 1.69 -3.06
N GLY A 162 8.46 1.19 -2.11
CA GLY A 162 7.91 0.79 -0.83
C GLY A 162 8.94 0.86 0.29
N ARG A 163 8.47 1.22 1.48
CA ARG A 163 9.29 1.21 2.71
C ARG A 163 8.49 0.63 3.86
N ALA A 164 9.18 -0.06 4.77
CA ALA A 164 8.60 -0.58 6.00
C ALA A 164 9.14 0.19 7.20
N VAL A 165 8.27 0.59 8.12
CA VAL A 165 8.61 1.29 9.37
C VAL A 165 7.91 0.60 10.54
N CYS A 166 8.64 0.42 11.64
CA CYS A 166 8.10 -0.16 12.87
C CYS A 166 7.59 0.93 13.81
N TYR A 167 6.38 0.78 14.34
CA TYR A 167 5.82 1.65 15.37
C TYR A 167 5.48 0.84 16.62
N PRO A 168 6.00 1.23 17.80
CA PRO A 168 5.94 0.37 18.98
C PRO A 168 4.62 0.42 19.75
N SER A 169 3.74 1.37 19.46
CA SER A 169 2.46 1.51 20.17
C SER A 169 1.31 1.97 19.27
N THR A 170 0.08 1.73 19.73
CA THR A 170 -1.15 2.12 19.02
C THR A 170 -1.30 3.64 18.96
N GLU A 171 -0.81 4.38 19.95
CA GLU A 171 -0.81 5.85 19.94
C GLU A 171 0.08 6.39 18.81
N ILE A 172 1.29 5.85 18.67
CA ILE A 172 2.24 6.35 17.67
C ILE A 172 1.77 6.02 16.25
N ILE A 173 1.11 4.88 16.03
CA ILE A 173 0.56 4.58 14.70
C ILE A 173 -0.64 5.46 14.36
N ARG A 174 -1.45 5.85 15.36
CA ARG A 174 -2.51 6.85 15.19
C ARG A 174 -1.95 8.23 14.88
N ASP A 175 -0.85 8.63 15.50
CA ASP A 175 -0.14 9.88 15.16
C ASP A 175 0.39 9.84 13.72
N TYR A 176 0.95 8.70 13.30
CA TYR A 176 1.38 8.51 11.91
C TYR A 176 0.22 8.65 10.92
N LEU A 177 -0.91 7.99 11.17
CA LEU A 177 -2.09 8.07 10.29
C LEU A 177 -2.68 9.48 10.27
N SER A 178 -2.73 10.14 11.43
CA SER A 178 -3.15 11.55 11.55
C SER A 178 -2.24 12.46 10.73
N TRP A 179 -0.93 12.24 10.79
CA TRP A 179 0.05 12.97 9.98
C TRP A 179 -0.19 12.78 8.47
N ARG A 180 -0.54 11.57 8.01
CA ARG A 180 -0.90 11.31 6.61
C ARG A 180 -2.19 12.02 6.21
N GLN A 181 -3.19 12.07 7.07
CA GLN A 181 -4.45 12.76 6.76
C GLN A 181 -4.33 14.29 6.80
N VAL A 182 -3.52 14.85 7.71
CA VAL A 182 -3.19 16.28 7.70
C VAL A 182 -2.46 16.65 6.41
N ASP A 183 -1.52 15.83 5.97
CA ASP A 183 -0.80 16.01 4.70
C ASP A 183 -1.76 15.98 3.49
N CYS A 184 -2.76 15.09 3.51
CA CYS A 184 -3.85 15.07 2.53
C CYS A 184 -4.58 16.41 2.46
N HIS A 185 -5.01 16.95 3.61
CA HIS A 185 -5.70 18.25 3.66
C HIS A 185 -4.85 19.38 3.07
N ILE A 186 -3.59 19.48 3.48
CA ILE A 186 -2.68 20.54 3.05
C ILE A 186 -2.43 20.44 1.54
N ASN A 187 -2.11 19.24 1.05
CA ASN A 187 -1.79 19.03 -0.36
C ASN A 187 -3.02 19.24 -1.25
N ASN A 188 -4.21 18.77 -0.86
CA ASN A 188 -5.41 18.96 -1.65
C ASN A 188 -5.83 20.45 -1.72
N GLN A 189 -5.71 21.19 -0.61
CA GLN A 189 -5.93 22.64 -0.61
C GLN A 189 -4.94 23.37 -1.53
N TYR A 190 -3.65 23.02 -1.45
CA TYR A 190 -2.61 23.61 -2.29
C TYR A 190 -2.86 23.31 -3.77
N ASN A 191 -3.11 22.05 -4.11
CA ASN A 191 -3.36 21.60 -5.47
C ASN A 191 -4.63 22.22 -6.06
N SER A 192 -5.69 22.36 -5.25
CA SER A 192 -6.92 23.03 -5.67
C SER A 192 -6.66 24.48 -6.07
N CYS A 193 -5.93 25.23 -5.25
CA CYS A 193 -5.53 26.61 -5.57
C CYS A 193 -4.61 26.65 -6.80
N PHE A 194 -3.62 25.77 -6.86
CA PHE A 194 -2.64 25.70 -7.94
C PHE A 194 -3.31 25.45 -9.29
N TRP A 195 -4.15 24.43 -9.39
CA TRP A 195 -4.81 24.09 -10.65
C TRP A 195 -5.91 25.07 -11.03
N LYS A 196 -6.55 25.74 -10.05
CA LYS A 196 -7.46 26.86 -10.33
C LYS A 196 -6.73 28.04 -10.97
N LEU A 197 -5.53 28.38 -10.49
CA LEU A 197 -4.68 29.42 -11.07
C LEU A 197 -4.18 29.05 -12.47
N VAL A 198 -3.82 27.78 -12.68
CA VAL A 198 -3.44 27.30 -14.02
C VAL A 198 -4.63 27.36 -14.97
N ALA A 199 -5.81 26.94 -14.53
CA ALA A 199 -7.05 27.05 -15.32
C ALA A 199 -7.46 28.50 -15.61
N SER A 200 -7.05 29.47 -14.78
CA SER A 200 -7.25 30.90 -15.05
C SER A 200 -6.20 31.50 -16.00
N GLY A 201 -5.37 30.67 -16.64
CA GLY A 201 -4.39 31.09 -17.66
C GLY A 201 -2.98 31.36 -17.15
N LYS A 202 -2.69 31.17 -15.85
CA LYS A 202 -1.31 31.30 -15.35
C LYS A 202 -0.48 30.09 -15.78
N ILE A 203 0.78 30.31 -16.14
CA ILE A 203 1.72 29.20 -16.32
C ILE A 203 2.05 28.56 -14.96
N LYS A 204 2.41 27.26 -14.95
CA LYS A 204 2.69 26.49 -13.73
C LYS A 204 3.67 27.21 -12.78
N ARG A 205 4.73 27.82 -13.31
CA ARG A 205 5.73 28.57 -12.53
C ARG A 205 5.14 29.80 -11.82
N GLU A 206 4.25 30.53 -12.49
CA GLU A 206 3.58 31.70 -11.91
C GLU A 206 2.57 31.30 -10.84
N ALA A 207 1.82 30.22 -11.08
CA ALA A 207 0.90 29.66 -10.09
C ALA A 207 1.67 29.25 -8.82
N GLN A 208 2.79 28.54 -8.96
CA GLN A 208 3.63 28.13 -7.83
C GLN A 208 4.20 29.34 -7.08
N ASN A 209 4.73 30.34 -7.79
CA ASN A 209 5.23 31.57 -7.16
C ASN A 209 4.14 32.34 -6.41
N SER A 210 2.91 32.34 -6.92
CA SER A 210 1.76 33.00 -6.30
C SER A 210 1.29 32.32 -5.01
N LEU A 211 1.60 31.03 -4.82
CA LEU A 211 1.26 30.27 -3.62
C LEU A 211 2.40 30.20 -2.61
N LYS A 212 3.62 30.53 -3.02
CA LYS A 212 4.81 30.46 -2.16
C LYS A 212 4.69 31.47 -1.01
N GLY A 213 4.71 30.96 0.22
CA GLY A 213 4.59 31.77 1.44
C GLY A 213 3.20 32.39 1.64
N ALA A 214 2.22 32.04 0.81
CA ALA A 214 0.86 32.53 0.95
C ALA A 214 0.13 31.79 2.07
N GLN A 215 -0.74 32.49 2.79
CA GLN A 215 -1.71 31.84 3.65
C GLN A 215 -2.76 31.14 2.78
N LEU A 216 -2.73 29.81 2.77
CA LEU A 216 -3.52 29.01 1.83
C LEU A 216 -5.03 29.24 1.96
N GLN A 217 -5.53 29.42 3.19
CA GLN A 217 -6.93 29.74 3.46
C GLN A 217 -7.39 31.02 2.76
N LYS A 218 -6.57 32.08 2.82
CA LYS A 218 -6.85 33.33 2.12
C LYS A 218 -6.90 33.14 0.60
N LYS A 219 -6.03 32.28 0.04
CA LYS A 219 -6.06 31.97 -1.40
C LYS A 219 -7.27 31.16 -1.82
N ILE A 220 -7.75 30.24 -0.98
CA ILE A 220 -9.00 29.51 -1.22
C ILE A 220 -10.16 30.49 -1.34
N GLU A 221 -10.24 31.46 -0.43
CA GLU A 221 -11.27 32.51 -0.44
C GLU A 221 -11.15 33.43 -1.67
N GLU A 222 -9.95 33.93 -1.97
CA GLU A 222 -9.70 34.79 -3.14
C GLU A 222 -10.01 34.08 -4.48
N LEU A 223 -9.81 32.77 -4.55
CA LEU A 223 -10.09 31.95 -5.73
C LEU A 223 -11.52 31.41 -5.77
N ALA A 224 -12.35 31.77 -4.78
CA ALA A 224 -13.72 31.30 -4.61
C ALA A 224 -13.84 29.76 -4.68
N ILE A 225 -12.88 29.06 -4.07
CA ILE A 225 -12.89 27.60 -3.99
C ILE A 225 -13.72 27.18 -2.77
N ASP A 226 -14.87 26.56 -3.00
CA ASP A 226 -15.66 25.97 -1.93
C ASP A 226 -15.08 24.61 -1.54
N TYR A 227 -14.00 24.65 -0.75
CA TYR A 227 -13.28 23.44 -0.34
C TYR A 227 -14.22 22.43 0.33
N ASN A 228 -15.14 22.89 1.17
CA ASN A 228 -16.05 22.01 1.92
C ASN A 228 -17.06 21.27 1.04
N LYS A 229 -17.33 21.76 -0.18
CA LYS A 229 -18.15 21.08 -1.18
C LYS A 229 -17.38 20.09 -2.06
N LEU A 230 -16.05 20.04 -1.97
CA LEU A 230 -15.29 19.03 -2.68
C LEU A 230 -15.65 17.62 -2.16
N PRO A 231 -15.61 16.59 -3.04
CA PRO A 231 -15.77 15.20 -2.65
C PRO A 231 -14.96 14.85 -1.41
N ILE A 232 -15.57 14.09 -0.50
CA ILE A 232 -14.95 13.79 0.80
C ILE A 232 -13.65 13.00 0.60
N MET A 233 -13.58 12.10 -0.38
CA MET A 233 -12.37 11.36 -0.75
C MET A 233 -11.16 12.27 -1.03
N TYR A 234 -11.36 13.41 -1.68
CA TYR A 234 -10.26 14.35 -1.98
C TYR A 234 -9.76 15.06 -0.73
N ARG A 235 -10.65 15.24 0.24
CA ARG A 235 -10.34 15.97 1.47
C ARG A 235 -9.77 15.06 2.53
N GLN A 236 -10.33 13.86 2.68
CA GLN A 236 -10.05 12.95 3.78
C GLN A 236 -9.19 11.75 3.37
N GLY A 237 -8.91 11.56 2.09
CA GLY A 237 -8.31 10.33 1.59
C GLY A 237 -9.27 9.15 1.69
N SER A 238 -8.70 7.94 1.68
CA SER A 238 -9.45 6.68 1.75
C SER A 238 -8.93 5.82 2.89
N SER A 239 -9.80 5.49 3.83
CA SER A 239 -9.56 4.50 4.89
C SER A 239 -10.17 3.17 4.49
N ILE A 240 -9.38 2.10 4.55
CA ILE A 240 -9.82 0.76 4.17
C ILE A 240 -9.56 -0.18 5.33
N TYR A 241 -10.59 -0.91 5.74
CA TYR A 241 -10.53 -1.81 6.88
C TYR A 241 -11.61 -2.88 6.78
N ARG A 242 -11.53 -3.89 7.65
CA ARG A 242 -12.53 -4.95 7.74
C ARG A 242 -13.53 -4.65 8.83
N GLU A 243 -14.80 -4.72 8.50
CA GLU A 243 -15.85 -4.76 9.51
C GLU A 243 -15.97 -6.19 10.04
N LYS A 244 -15.87 -6.36 11.37
CA LYS A 244 -16.18 -7.65 11.99
C LYS A 244 -17.68 -7.88 11.79
N VAL A 245 -18.03 -8.94 11.08
CA VAL A 245 -19.40 -9.46 11.09
C VAL A 245 -19.53 -10.22 12.41
N ASP A 246 -20.46 -9.82 13.27
CA ASP A 246 -20.82 -10.64 14.42
C ASP A 246 -21.23 -12.02 13.88
N ASN A 247 -20.53 -13.07 14.33
CA ASN A 247 -20.81 -14.46 13.98
C ASN A 247 -22.20 -14.87 14.52
N VAL A 248 -23.27 -14.38 13.92
CA VAL A 248 -24.63 -14.87 14.13
C VAL A 248 -24.80 -16.05 13.18
N LEU A 249 -24.49 -17.24 13.72
CA LEU A 249 -25.02 -18.56 13.37
C LEU A 249 -25.49 -18.71 11.91
N MET A 250 -24.58 -19.06 11.01
CA MET A 250 -24.94 -19.72 9.76
C MET A 250 -24.31 -21.11 9.76
N HIS A 251 -24.92 -22.02 10.52
CA HIS A 251 -24.82 -23.44 10.20
C HIS A 251 -25.58 -23.65 8.88
N GLN A 252 -24.87 -23.58 7.76
CA GLN A 252 -25.35 -24.20 6.52
C GLN A 252 -24.75 -25.60 6.47
N GLU A 253 -25.63 -26.59 6.65
CA GLU A 253 -25.37 -27.98 6.27
C GLU A 253 -25.14 -28.01 4.75
N ASN A 254 -23.88 -27.96 4.32
CA ASN A 254 -23.29 -28.70 3.20
C ASN A 254 -21.94 -28.09 2.79
N GLU A 255 -20.91 -28.94 2.88
CA GLU A 255 -19.62 -28.96 2.19
C GLU A 255 -19.20 -27.75 1.32
N GLU A 256 -18.65 -26.71 1.96
CA GLU A 256 -17.37 -26.04 1.65
C GLU A 256 -17.26 -24.87 2.64
N SER A 257 -16.29 -24.94 3.56
CA SER A 257 -16.05 -23.87 4.52
C SER A 257 -15.56 -22.62 3.78
N THR A 258 -16.48 -21.79 3.32
CA THR A 258 -16.15 -20.46 2.84
C THR A 258 -15.80 -19.65 4.08
N GLU A 259 -14.51 -19.55 4.39
CA GLU A 259 -14.03 -18.74 5.51
C GLU A 259 -14.60 -17.33 5.36
N CYS A 260 -15.55 -16.98 6.23
CA CYS A 260 -16.29 -15.72 6.15
C CYS A 260 -15.41 -14.61 6.72
N TYR A 261 -14.44 -14.17 5.93
CA TYR A 261 -13.64 -13.01 6.25
C TYR A 261 -14.50 -11.76 6.14
N GLY A 262 -14.60 -10.99 7.23
CA GLY A 262 -15.42 -9.79 7.29
C GLY A 262 -15.21 -8.87 6.08
N LYS A 263 -16.30 -8.23 5.63
CA LYS A 263 -16.33 -7.40 4.43
C LYS A 263 -15.31 -6.27 4.55
N VAL A 264 -14.49 -6.10 3.51
CA VAL A 264 -13.59 -4.94 3.39
C VAL A 264 -14.43 -3.72 3.00
N ILE A 265 -14.28 -2.64 3.76
CA ILE A 265 -15.00 -1.38 3.56
C ILE A 265 -13.99 -0.30 3.19
N VAL A 266 -14.39 0.56 2.26
CA VAL A 266 -13.71 1.81 1.93
C VAL A 266 -14.56 2.95 2.46
N GLU A 267 -14.00 3.77 3.35
CA GLU A 267 -14.64 4.98 3.87
C GLU A 267 -13.75 6.21 3.67
N HIS A 268 -14.38 7.38 3.62
CA HIS A 268 -13.70 8.67 3.55
C HIS A 268 -14.09 9.46 4.79
N ILE A 269 -13.34 9.30 5.86
CA ILE A 269 -13.69 9.80 7.20
C ILE A 269 -12.47 10.39 7.90
N ASP A 270 -12.71 11.30 8.83
CA ASP A 270 -11.69 11.79 9.75
C ASP A 270 -11.18 10.66 10.65
N ILE A 271 -9.89 10.37 10.53
CA ILE A 271 -9.15 9.42 11.36
C ILE A 271 -8.15 10.14 12.29
N ILE A 272 -8.11 11.47 12.28
CA ILE A 272 -7.34 12.27 13.24
C ILE A 272 -8.05 12.27 14.59
N GLY A 273 -9.36 12.56 14.60
CA GLY A 273 -10.17 12.56 15.80
C GLY A 273 -10.37 11.17 16.41
N PRO A 274 -10.82 11.10 17.67
CA PRO A 274 -11.04 9.82 18.36
C PRO A 274 -12.28 9.07 17.86
N THR A 275 -13.23 9.75 17.21
CA THR A 275 -14.55 9.21 16.87
C THR A 275 -14.47 7.93 16.03
N PHE A 276 -13.63 7.92 14.99
CA PHE A 276 -13.44 6.74 14.15
C PHE A 276 -12.90 5.56 14.97
N TRP A 277 -11.82 5.79 15.71
CA TRP A 277 -11.16 4.76 16.51
C TRP A 277 -12.05 4.21 17.62
N LEU A 278 -12.88 5.04 18.25
CA LEU A 278 -13.84 4.61 19.26
C LEU A 278 -15.00 3.78 18.68
N LYS A 279 -15.40 4.06 17.43
CA LYS A 279 -16.42 3.27 16.72
C LYS A 279 -15.86 1.94 16.22
N HIS A 280 -14.56 1.88 15.96
CA HIS A 280 -13.88 0.71 15.40
C HIS A 280 -12.68 0.27 16.25
N PRO A 281 -12.88 -0.09 17.54
CA PRO A 281 -11.77 -0.41 18.45
C PRO A 281 -10.94 -1.59 17.95
N ASN A 282 -11.61 -2.61 17.38
CA ASN A 282 -10.99 -3.84 16.89
C ASN A 282 -9.94 -3.67 15.76
N ILE A 283 -9.79 -2.49 15.16
CA ILE A 283 -8.81 -2.29 14.08
C ILE A 283 -7.38 -2.26 14.65
N LEU A 284 -7.19 -1.53 15.76
CA LEU A 284 -5.89 -1.34 16.39
C LEU A 284 -5.83 -1.81 17.86
N ASP A 285 -6.97 -2.19 18.43
CA ASP A 285 -7.03 -2.85 19.74
C ASP A 285 -7.13 -4.37 19.54
N GLU A 286 -6.37 -5.11 20.34
CA GLU A 286 -6.53 -6.57 20.53
C GLU A 286 -7.70 -6.88 21.45
#